data_AF-A0A3Q0JND0-F1
#
_entry.id   AF-A0A3Q0JND0-F1
#
_cell.length_a   1.000
_cell.length_b   1.000
_cell.length_c   1.000
_cell.angle_alpha   90.00
_cell.angle_beta   90.00
_cell.angle_gamma   90.00
#
_symmetry.space_group_name_H-M   'P 1'
#
loop_
_entity.id
_entity.type
_entity.pdbx_description
1 polymer ?
#
loop_
_entity_poly.entity_id
_entity_poly.type
_entity_poly.pdbx_seq_one_letter_code
_entity_poly.pdbx_strand_id
1 'polypeptide(L)'
;MVQPLNYTVSAKLFKALMNVDVAEMSKMSPKEIRPILPSLVRMSLISANDTLPTKTCAEGRKQILTMLSGIEVVNSIVALLSIEFHSLEIDVKQEQLLR
;
A
#
# COMPACT_ATOMS: atom_id res chain seq x y z
N MET A 1 -26.73 -0.46 7.13
CA MET A 1 -26.12 0.09 8.35
C MET A 1 -24.61 -0.06 8.23
N VAL A 2 -23.89 1.02 7.89
CA VAL A 2 -22.42 0.98 7.80
C VAL A 2 -21.91 1.15 9.22
N GLN A 3 -21.37 0.09 9.83
CA GLN A 3 -20.76 0.21 11.16
C GLN A 3 -19.53 1.11 11.06
N PRO A 4 -19.38 2.11 11.95
CA PRO A 4 -18.16 2.91 11.99
C PRO A 4 -17.01 1.98 12.37
N LEU A 5 -16.05 1.83 11.45
CA LEU A 5 -14.83 1.10 11.69
C LEU A 5 -14.01 1.89 12.72
N ASN A 6 -14.20 1.59 14.00
CA ASN A 6 -13.46 2.20 15.09
C ASN A 6 -12.07 1.56 15.14
N TYR A 7 -11.20 2.01 14.23
CA TYR A 7 -9.82 1.54 14.18
C TYR A 7 -8.98 2.29 15.21
N THR A 8 -8.88 1.74 16.41
CA THR A 8 -7.97 2.27 17.42
C THR A 8 -6.53 1.93 17.05
N VAL A 9 -5.74 2.94 16.70
CA VAL A 9 -4.30 2.79 16.47
C VAL A 9 -3.61 2.76 17.84
N SER A 10 -2.98 1.64 18.18
CA SER A 10 -2.21 1.54 19.42
C SER A 10 -0.95 2.41 19.33
N ALA A 11 -0.47 2.94 20.46
CA ALA A 11 0.78 3.71 20.50
C ALA A 11 1.97 2.90 19.96
N LYS A 12 1.95 1.58 20.15
CA LYS A 12 2.96 0.66 19.61
C LYS A 12 2.92 0.64 18.07
N LEU A 13 1.73 0.49 17.48
CA LEU A 13 1.54 0.51 16.04
C LEU A 13 1.94 1.85 15.43
N PHE A 14 1.56 2.95 16.07
CA PHE A 14 1.93 4.29 15.62
C PHE A 14 3.44 4.49 15.64
N LYS A 15 4.12 4.04 16.70
CA LYS A 15 5.59 4.12 16.81
C LYS A 15 6.28 3.25 15.77
N ALA A 16 5.78 2.04 15.52
CA ALA A 16 6.33 1.16 14.48
C ALA A 16 6.13 1.78 13.08
N LEU A 17 4.97 2.38 12.81
CA LEU A 17 4.68 3.07 11.56
C LEU A 17 5.60 4.28 11.33
N MET A 18 5.80 5.12 12.36
CA MET A 18 6.69 6.28 12.27
C MET A 18 8.14 5.92 11.95
N ASN A 19 8.61 4.78 12.49
CA ASN A 19 9.97 4.30 12.25
C ASN A 19 10.08 3.36 11.04
N VAL A 20 8.97 3.09 10.34
CA VAL A 20 8.89 2.12 9.24
C VAL A 20 9.46 0.76 9.67
N ASP A 21 9.19 0.36 10.92
CA ASP A 21 9.68 -0.91 11.48
C ASP A 21 8.75 -2.05 11.07
N VAL A 22 9.01 -2.60 9.89
CA VAL A 22 8.24 -3.69 9.30
C VAL A 22 8.33 -4.96 10.16
N ALA A 23 9.43 -5.17 10.87
CA ALA A 23 9.62 -6.34 11.73
C ALA A 23 8.70 -6.28 12.96
N GLU A 24 8.56 -5.12 13.61
CA GLU A 24 7.60 -4.95 14.69
C GLU A 24 6.15 -4.98 14.20
N MET A 25 5.85 -4.38 13.05
CA MET A 25 4.51 -4.44 12.47
C MET A 25 4.09 -5.88 12.12
N SER A 26 5.00 -6.71 11.62
CA SER A 26 4.73 -8.12 11.27
C SER A 26 4.38 -9.00 12.48
N LYS A 27 4.83 -8.62 13.67
CA LYS A 27 4.50 -9.34 14.93
C LYS A 27 3.13 -8.95 15.50
N MET A 28 2.50 -7.90 15.00
CA MET A 28 1.21 -7.41 15.52
C MET A 28 0.05 -8.23 14.95
N SER A 29 -1.09 -8.20 15.65
CA SER A 29 -2.26 -8.92 15.17
C SER A 29 -2.81 -8.30 13.87
N PRO A 30 -3.37 -9.08 12.93
CA PRO A 30 -3.93 -8.55 11.68
C PRO A 30 -5.01 -7.49 11.92
N LYS A 31 -5.76 -7.60 13.03
CA LYS A 31 -6.79 -6.61 13.43
C LYS A 31 -6.19 -5.26 13.79
N GLU A 32 -5.00 -5.23 14.39
CA GLU A 32 -4.30 -3.99 14.75
C GLU A 32 -3.70 -3.33 13.51
N ILE A 33 -3.21 -4.10 12.55
CA ILE A 33 -2.53 -3.57 11.36
C ILE A 33 -3.54 -3.02 10.33
N ARG A 34 -4.78 -3.54 10.29
CA ARG A 34 -5.85 -3.10 9.38
C ARG A 34 -5.96 -1.58 9.15
N PRO A 35 -5.96 -0.71 10.20
CA PRO A 35 -6.02 0.75 10.01
C PRO A 35 -4.93 1.33 9.10
N ILE A 36 -3.73 0.74 9.13
CA ILE A 36 -2.56 1.29 8.44
C ILE A 36 -2.33 0.64 7.06
N LEU A 37 -3.03 -0.46 6.75
CA LEU A 37 -2.91 -1.16 5.47
C LEU A 37 -3.12 -0.24 4.25
N PRO A 38 -4.14 0.64 4.20
CA PRO A 38 -4.31 1.55 3.07
C PRO A 38 -3.11 2.49 2.88
N SER A 39 -2.51 2.95 3.97
CA SER A 39 -1.34 3.84 3.94
C SER A 39 -0.09 3.11 3.45
N LEU A 40 0.13 1.88 3.93
CA LEU A 40 1.24 1.03 3.49
C LEU A 40 1.10 0.63 2.01
N VAL A 41 -0.12 0.31 1.58
CA VAL A 41 -0.42 0.03 0.17
C VAL A 41 -0.11 1.26 -0.68
N ARG A 42 -0.56 2.46 -0.30
CA ARG A 42 -0.20 3.69 -1.02
C ARG A 42 1.31 3.90 -1.10
N MET A 43 2.04 3.75 0.01
CA MET A 43 3.50 3.82 0.02
C MET A 43 4.15 2.82 -0.95
N SER A 44 3.58 1.62 -1.08
CA SER A 44 4.07 0.60 -2.00
C SER A 44 3.67 0.82 -3.46
N LEU A 45 2.60 1.58 -3.72
CA LEU A 45 2.08 1.86 -5.06
C LEU A 45 2.67 3.14 -5.68
N ILE A 46 3.20 4.06 -4.87
CA ILE A 46 3.93 5.22 -5.38
C ILE A 46 5.11 4.70 -6.21
N SER A 47 5.03 4.87 -7.53
CA SER A 47 6.15 4.65 -8.45
C SER A 47 7.34 5.43 -7.92
N ALA A 48 8.53 4.81 -7.92
CA ALA A 48 9.75 5.52 -7.55
C ALA A 48 9.87 6.70 -8.52
N ASN A 49 9.51 7.91 -8.07
CA ASN A 49 9.55 9.09 -8.90
C ASN A 49 11.03 9.46 -9.10
N ASP A 50 11.65 8.78 -10.06
CA ASP A 50 12.68 9.18 -11.02
C ASP A 50 13.75 10.21 -10.64
N THR A 51 14.19 10.33 -9.38
CA THR A 51 15.37 11.22 -9.15
C THR A 51 16.40 10.77 -8.14
N LEU A 52 16.19 9.72 -7.33
CA LEU A 52 17.27 8.95 -6.66
C LEU A 52 16.65 7.90 -5.72
N PRO A 53 16.42 6.64 -6.15
CA PRO A 53 16.11 5.58 -5.22
C PRO A 53 17.40 5.21 -4.49
N THR A 54 17.61 5.75 -3.29
CA THR A 54 18.57 5.16 -2.36
C THR A 54 18.17 3.70 -2.14
N LYS A 55 19.13 2.76 -2.18
CA LYS A 55 18.89 1.31 -1.96
C LYS A 55 17.97 1.04 -0.76
N THR A 56 18.09 1.86 0.29
CA THR A 56 17.28 1.81 1.50
C THR A 56 15.77 1.99 1.24
N CYS A 57 15.38 2.86 0.31
CA CYS A 57 13.97 3.10 -0.04
C CYS A 57 13.37 1.89 -0.79
N ALA A 58 14.14 1.30 -1.72
CA ALA A 58 13.73 0.11 -2.45
C ALA A 58 13.61 -1.13 -1.54
N GLU A 59 14.56 -1.30 -0.60
CA GLU A 59 14.55 -2.40 0.38
C GLU A 59 13.37 -2.27 1.36
N GLY A 60 13.11 -1.06 1.87
CA GLY A 60 11.95 -0.80 2.74
C GLY A 60 10.62 -1.08 2.04
N ARG A 61 10.50 -0.69 0.75
CA ARG A 61 9.31 -1.00 -0.07
C ARG A 61 9.11 -2.50 -0.26
N LYS A 62 10.19 -3.25 -0.50
CA LYS A 62 10.15 -4.71 -0.65
C LYS A 62 9.70 -5.40 0.63
N GLN A 63 10.17 -4.94 1.79
CA GLN A 63 9.74 -5.47 3.10
C GLN A 63 8.25 -5.20 3.34
N ILE A 64 7.78 -3.98 3.05
CA ILE A 64 6.35 -3.62 3.15
C ILE A 64 5.51 -4.51 2.22
N LEU A 65 5.89 -4.66 0.95
CA LEU A 65 5.17 -5.52 0.00
C LEU A 65 5.12 -6.99 0.46
N THR A 66 6.22 -7.50 1.01
CA THR A 66 6.29 -8.88 1.54
C THR A 66 5.37 -9.06 2.75
N MET A 67 5.31 -8.06 3.64
CA MET A 67 4.42 -8.08 4.79
C MET A 67 2.94 -7.98 4.36
N LEU A 68 2.65 -7.20 3.33
CA LEU A 68 1.31 -7.01 2.79
C LEU A 68 0.80 -8.22 1.98
N SER A 69 1.67 -8.99 1.32
CA SER A 69 1.27 -10.14 0.48
C SER A 69 0.60 -11.27 1.27
N GLY A 70 0.87 -11.37 2.57
CA GLY A 70 0.23 -12.34 3.47
C GLY A 70 -1.16 -11.94 3.96
N ILE A 71 -1.68 -10.76 3.57
CA ILE A 71 -2.92 -10.20 4.11
C ILE A 71 -3.98 -10.13 3.00
N GLU A 72 -4.95 -11.02 3.03
CA GLU A 72 -5.99 -11.16 1.98
C GLU A 72 -6.74 -9.85 1.66
N VAL A 73 -7.01 -9.04 2.68
CA VAL A 73 -7.67 -7.71 2.55
C VAL A 73 -6.84 -6.71 1.72
N VAL A 74 -5.52 -6.88 1.64
CA VAL A 74 -4.65 -6.01 0.84
C VAL A 74 -5.00 -6.11 -0.64
N ASN A 75 -5.35 -7.29 -1.15
CA ASN A 75 -5.69 -7.45 -2.57
C ASN A 75 -6.88 -6.57 -2.96
N SER A 76 -7.91 -6.52 -2.11
CA SER A 76 -9.06 -5.62 -2.32
C SER A 76 -8.66 -4.15 -2.18
N ILE A 77 -7.78 -3.81 -1.24
CA ILE A 77 -7.29 -2.43 -1.06
C ILE A 77 -6.44 -1.98 -2.27
N VAL A 78 -5.57 -2.84 -2.79
CA VAL A 78 -4.76 -2.59 -3.98
C VAL A 78 -5.69 -2.38 -5.18
N ALA A 79 -6.70 -3.23 -5.39
CA ALA A 79 -7.67 -3.04 -6.46
C ALA A 79 -8.46 -1.72 -6.36
N LEU A 80 -8.75 -1.26 -5.14
CA LEU A 80 -9.45 0.02 -4.91
C LEU A 80 -8.57 1.26 -5.05
N LEU A 81 -7.27 1.13 -4.80
CA LEU A 81 -6.32 2.26 -4.78
C LEU A 81 -5.48 2.36 -6.05
N SER A 82 -5.33 1.26 -6.79
CA SER A 82 -4.68 1.23 -8.09
C SER A 82 -5.65 1.75 -9.16
N ILE A 83 -5.60 3.05 -9.42
CA ILE A 83 -6.14 3.59 -10.67
C ILE A 83 -5.12 3.26 -11.76
N GLU A 84 -5.45 2.33 -12.66
CA GLU A 84 -4.59 1.99 -13.79
C GLU A 84 -4.63 3.08 -14.87
N PHE A 85 -3.83 4.13 -14.69
CA PHE A 85 -3.59 5.14 -15.72
C PHE A 85 -3.03 4.53 -17.01
N HIS A 86 -2.28 3.43 -16.90
CA HIS A 86 -1.68 2.75 -18.05
C HIS A 86 -2.73 2.04 -18.91
N SER A 87 -3.69 1.31 -18.30
CA SER A 87 -4.80 0.71 -19.04
C SER A 87 -5.69 1.79 -19.67
N LEU A 88 -5.95 2.91 -18.98
CA LEU A 88 -6.64 4.05 -19.57
C LEU A 88 -5.88 4.66 -20.76
N GLU A 89 -4.56 4.76 -20.69
CA GLU A 89 -3.73 5.30 -21.77
C GLU A 89 -3.71 4.37 -22.99
N ILE A 90 -3.71 3.05 -22.76
CA ILE A 90 -3.84 2.03 -23.82
C ILE A 90 -5.20 2.15 -24.50
N ASP A 91 -6.28 2.27 -23.72
CA ASP A 91 -7.64 2.42 -24.25
C ASP A 91 -7.79 3.70 -25.09
N VAL A 92 -7.22 4.82 -24.64
CA VAL A 92 -7.20 6.07 -25.42
C VAL A 92 -6.41 5.91 -26.72
N LYS A 93 -5.25 5.23 -26.69
CA LYS A 93 -4.46 4.96 -27.90
C LYS A 93 -5.21 4.05 -28.89
N GLN A 94 -5.92 3.04 -28.40
CA GLN A 94 -6.76 2.17 -29.23
C GLN A 94 -7.92 2.94 -29.87
N GLU A 95 -8.62 3.78 -29.10
CA GLU A 95 -9.68 4.67 -29.61
C GLU A 95 -9.16 5.68 -30.64
N GLN A 96 -7.97 6.23 -30.45
CA GLN A 96 -7.36 7.16 -31.41
C GLN A 96 -6.93 6.50 -32.72
N LEU A 97 -6.57 5.21 -32.71
CA LEU A 97 -6.22 4.45 -33.92
C LEU A 97 -7.44 4.03 -34.75
N LEU A 98 -8.63 4.03 -34.15
CA LEU A 98 -9.90 3.71 -34.81
C LEU A 98 -10.56 4.93 -35.49
N ARG A 99 -9.98 6.12 -35.37
CA ARG A 99 -10.42 7.38 -36.00
C ARG A 99 -9.42 7.86 -37.06
#